data_AF-A0A839P8G6-F1
#
_entry.id   AF-A0A839P8G6-F1
#
_cell.length_a   1.000
_cell.length_b   1.000
_cell.length_c   1.000
_cell.angle_alpha   90.00
_cell.angle_beta   90.00
_cell.angle_gamma   90.00
#
_symmetry.space_group_name_H-M   'P 1'
#
loop_
_entity.id
_entity.type
_entity.pdbx_description
1 polymer ?
#
loop_
_entity_poly.entity_id
_entity_poly.type
_entity_poly.pdbx_seq_one_letter_code
_entity_poly.pdbx_strand_id
1 'polypeptide(L)'
;MTIHSRSLPSVIRSASIEPAVALSAEGAALIDRIYEAAAVPELWREVLIELARFAGAPQAVMIVSTGTHFRDFVTSSPEFDALVIDHFERFPDNVRTGRLLELRHPGFLNDLDVVTEEEIATLPLYQDFLIPQGYGAGTATAVLVPSGDSVIVHCERARAEGDFDPQTLAALNGLRPHLARAALLSARLEMERVATTTRTLEALGLPAAVLGQGGRVIGANPSLVAMMPHTLSDQPSRLAVVDPAADRLLREAVARSDQSGAMPVRSIPIAAIGERPPVILHLVPIRGAAHDVFASARFVLIATPVVAQEVPSADVVQGLFDLTPAEARLAALIAAGDAPVPAAAKLGITPNTARSVLKRIFQKTGVSRQAELVGLLAGRGVRE
;
A
#
# COMPACT_ATOMS: atom_id res chain seq x y z
N MET A 1 -26.92 -26.93 25.64
CA MET A 1 -27.29 -25.89 24.65
C MET A 1 -26.46 -26.16 23.42
N THR A 2 -27.07 -26.89 22.48
CA THR A 2 -26.38 -27.68 21.45
C THR A 2 -26.20 -26.84 20.20
N ILE A 3 -24.95 -26.51 19.87
CA ILE A 3 -24.58 -25.75 18.68
C ILE A 3 -24.87 -26.64 17.45
N HIS A 4 -25.84 -26.24 16.63
CA HIS A 4 -26.13 -26.87 15.36
C HIS A 4 -25.03 -26.53 14.35
N SER A 5 -24.21 -27.53 13.99
CA SER A 5 -23.39 -27.49 12.79
C SER A 5 -24.29 -27.54 11.56
N ARG A 6 -24.51 -26.39 10.90
CA ARG A 6 -25.17 -26.37 9.57
C ARG A 6 -24.16 -26.86 8.53
N SER A 7 -24.49 -27.97 7.86
CA SER A 7 -23.74 -28.53 6.74
C SER A 7 -23.83 -27.61 5.52
N LEU A 8 -22.68 -27.29 4.92
CA LEU A 8 -22.59 -26.71 3.57
C LEU A 8 -23.26 -27.65 2.55
N PRO A 9 -23.92 -27.13 1.50
CA PRO A 9 -24.56 -27.96 0.48
C PRO A 9 -23.53 -28.85 -0.22
N SER A 10 -23.77 -30.16 -0.15
CA SER A 10 -23.01 -31.24 -0.75
C SER A 10 -23.27 -31.32 -2.27
N VAL A 11 -22.71 -30.41 -3.06
CA VAL A 11 -22.65 -30.55 -4.53
C VAL A 11 -21.31 -30.03 -5.07
N ILE A 12 -20.20 -30.62 -4.66
CA ILE A 12 -18.98 -30.62 -5.47
C ILE A 12 -18.59 -32.08 -5.66
N ARG A 13 -19.32 -32.75 -6.56
CA ARG A 13 -18.87 -34.05 -7.10
C ARG A 13 -17.65 -33.77 -7.99
N SER A 14 -16.64 -34.61 -7.84
CA SER A 14 -15.39 -34.65 -8.62
C SER A 14 -15.54 -34.12 -10.04
N ALA A 15 -15.16 -32.85 -10.26
CA ALA A 15 -14.98 -32.30 -11.59
C ALA A 15 -13.77 -33.00 -12.20
N SER A 16 -14.03 -33.94 -13.10
CA SER A 16 -13.02 -34.42 -14.04
C SER A 16 -12.54 -33.21 -14.81
N ILE A 17 -11.21 -33.00 -14.86
CA ILE A 17 -10.61 -31.96 -15.69
C ILE A 17 -10.92 -32.35 -17.14
N GLU A 18 -11.95 -31.74 -17.72
CA GLU A 18 -12.23 -31.85 -19.16
C GLU A 18 -11.02 -31.32 -19.94
N PRO A 19 -10.68 -31.93 -21.09
CA PRO A 19 -9.55 -31.48 -21.90
C PRO A 19 -9.75 -30.01 -22.28
N ALA A 20 -8.67 -29.22 -22.19
CA ALA A 20 -8.68 -27.80 -22.49
C ALA A 20 -9.34 -27.54 -23.86
N VAL A 21 -10.53 -26.95 -23.84
CA VAL A 21 -11.18 -26.44 -25.05
C VAL A 21 -10.22 -25.44 -25.68
N ALA A 22 -9.95 -25.58 -26.97
CA ALA A 22 -9.09 -24.64 -27.68
C ALA A 22 -9.67 -23.23 -27.54
N LEU A 23 -8.90 -22.32 -26.95
CA LEU A 23 -9.31 -20.93 -26.77
C LEU A 23 -9.53 -20.26 -28.12
N SER A 24 -10.49 -19.34 -28.19
CA SER A 24 -10.69 -18.49 -29.36
C SER A 24 -9.45 -17.64 -29.64
N ALA A 25 -9.34 -17.10 -30.86
CA ALA A 25 -8.26 -16.15 -31.20
C ALA A 25 -8.23 -14.94 -30.24
N GLU A 26 -9.41 -14.50 -29.77
CA GLU A 26 -9.56 -13.48 -28.73
C GLU A 26 -8.96 -13.93 -27.40
N GLY A 27 -9.24 -15.17 -26.96
CA GLY A 27 -8.66 -15.75 -25.75
C GLY A 27 -7.13 -15.89 -25.83
N ALA A 28 -6.58 -16.22 -27.00
CA ALA A 28 -5.14 -16.28 -27.20
C ALA A 28 -4.47 -14.90 -27.09
N ALA A 29 -5.06 -13.86 -27.70
CA ALA A 29 -4.55 -12.49 -27.57
C ALA A 29 -4.61 -11.99 -26.12
N LEU A 30 -5.69 -12.30 -25.40
CA LEU A 30 -5.83 -11.94 -23.98
C LEU A 30 -4.76 -12.62 -23.11
N ILE A 31 -4.36 -13.86 -23.43
CA ILE A 31 -3.25 -14.54 -22.74
C ILE A 31 -1.94 -13.75 -22.88
N ASP A 32 -1.61 -13.29 -24.08
CA ASP A 32 -0.37 -12.53 -24.30
C ASP A 32 -0.39 -11.23 -23.49
N ARG A 33 -1.54 -10.55 -23.44
CA ARG A 33 -1.74 -9.33 -22.65
C ARG A 33 -1.65 -9.57 -21.14
N ILE A 34 -2.17 -10.71 -20.65
CA ILE A 34 -2.02 -11.13 -19.25
C ILE A 34 -0.52 -11.26 -18.88
N TYR A 35 0.31 -11.83 -19.77
CA TYR A 35 1.75 -11.94 -19.52
C TYR A 35 2.49 -10.61 -19.66
N GLU A 36 2.09 -9.76 -20.60
CA GLU A 36 2.63 -8.41 -20.72
C GLU A 36 2.37 -7.59 -19.46
N ALA A 37 1.13 -7.62 -18.95
CA ALA A 37 0.74 -6.95 -17.71
C ALA A 37 1.46 -7.48 -16.46
N ALA A 38 1.90 -8.75 -16.48
CA ALA A 38 2.73 -9.29 -15.40
C ALA A 38 4.11 -8.60 -15.30
N ALA A 39 4.64 -8.10 -16.42
CA ALA A 39 5.89 -7.34 -16.46
C ALA A 39 5.67 -5.83 -16.35
N VAL A 40 4.57 -5.33 -16.92
CA VAL A 40 4.18 -3.90 -16.99
C VAL A 40 2.82 -3.73 -16.29
N PRO A 41 2.81 -3.50 -14.96
CA PRO A 41 1.59 -3.54 -14.16
C PRO A 41 0.51 -2.53 -14.59
N GLU A 42 0.90 -1.44 -15.24
CA GLU A 42 -0.01 -0.41 -15.75
C GLU A 42 -1.01 -0.96 -16.77
N LEU A 43 -0.73 -2.11 -17.38
CA LEU A 43 -1.59 -2.76 -18.37
C LEU A 43 -2.70 -3.61 -17.75
N TRP A 44 -2.72 -3.85 -16.43
CA TRP A 44 -3.75 -4.70 -15.81
C TRP A 44 -5.17 -4.18 -16.01
N ARG A 45 -5.37 -2.86 -16.08
CA ARG A 45 -6.69 -2.28 -16.37
C ARG A 45 -7.17 -2.68 -17.78
N GLU A 46 -6.29 -2.63 -18.76
CA GLU A 46 -6.62 -3.01 -20.14
C GLU A 46 -6.94 -4.50 -20.22
N VAL A 47 -6.18 -5.35 -19.51
CA VAL A 47 -6.48 -6.78 -19.38
C VAL A 47 -7.86 -7.02 -18.77
N LEU A 48 -8.25 -6.26 -17.74
CA LEU A 48 -9.57 -6.42 -17.13
C LEU A 48 -10.71 -5.92 -18.01
N ILE A 49 -10.50 -4.86 -18.82
CA ILE A 49 -11.46 -4.42 -19.83
C ILE A 49 -11.70 -5.54 -20.86
N GLU A 50 -10.63 -6.15 -21.35
CA GLU A 50 -10.72 -7.26 -22.30
C GLU A 50 -11.32 -8.52 -21.66
N LEU A 51 -10.98 -8.82 -20.41
CA LEU A 51 -11.56 -9.94 -19.66
C LEU A 51 -13.07 -9.77 -19.43
N ALA A 52 -13.51 -8.57 -19.05
CA ALA A 52 -14.94 -8.28 -18.88
C ALA A 52 -15.69 -8.52 -20.20
N ARG A 53 -15.16 -8.01 -21.32
CA ARG A 53 -15.72 -8.25 -22.66
C ARG A 53 -15.76 -9.74 -23.01
N PHE A 54 -14.66 -10.45 -22.78
CA PHE A 54 -14.53 -11.89 -23.04
C PHE A 54 -15.54 -12.70 -22.23
N ALA A 55 -15.83 -12.29 -20.99
CA ALA A 55 -16.84 -12.92 -20.13
C ALA A 55 -18.28 -12.51 -20.48
N GLY A 56 -18.49 -11.50 -21.33
CA GLY A 56 -19.79 -10.89 -21.54
C GLY A 56 -20.30 -10.15 -20.30
N ALA A 57 -19.40 -9.60 -19.49
CA ALA A 57 -19.71 -8.85 -18.27
C ALA A 57 -19.47 -7.34 -18.47
N PRO A 58 -20.26 -6.46 -17.82
CA PRO A 58 -20.03 -5.02 -17.85
C PRO A 58 -18.73 -4.60 -17.15
N GLN A 59 -18.33 -5.31 -16.09
CA GLN A 59 -17.15 -4.96 -15.30
C GLN A 59 -16.38 -6.19 -14.84
N ALA A 60 -15.07 -6.02 -14.70
CA ALA A 60 -14.17 -6.96 -14.03
C ALA A 60 -13.28 -6.24 -13.03
N VAL A 61 -12.89 -6.97 -11.98
CA VAL A 61 -11.97 -6.50 -10.95
C VAL A 61 -10.95 -7.59 -10.63
N MET A 62 -9.71 -7.16 -10.44
CA MET A 62 -8.68 -7.93 -9.75
C MET A 62 -8.50 -7.35 -8.35
N ILE A 63 -8.70 -8.18 -7.33
CA ILE A 63 -8.52 -7.82 -5.92
C ILE A 63 -7.31 -8.59 -5.40
N VAL A 64 -6.49 -7.92 -4.61
CA VAL A 64 -5.45 -8.58 -3.83
C VAL A 64 -5.78 -8.49 -2.36
N SER A 65 -5.77 -9.65 -1.69
CA SER A 65 -6.11 -9.78 -0.28
C SER A 65 -5.08 -10.62 0.46
N THR A 66 -4.74 -10.23 1.68
CA THR A 66 -3.94 -11.06 2.60
C THR A 66 -4.90 -11.77 3.56
N GLY A 67 -5.16 -13.05 3.31
CA GLY A 67 -6.31 -13.74 3.91
C GLY A 67 -7.61 -13.11 3.41
N THR A 68 -8.52 -12.72 4.31
CA THR A 68 -9.76 -11.99 3.97
C THR A 68 -9.58 -10.47 3.91
N HIS A 69 -8.41 -9.94 4.30
CA HIS A 69 -8.18 -8.50 4.37
C HIS A 69 -7.84 -7.95 2.98
N PHE A 70 -8.67 -7.05 2.50
CA PHE A 70 -8.45 -6.28 1.28
C PHE A 70 -7.17 -5.45 1.36
N ARG A 71 -6.34 -5.55 0.32
CA ARG A 71 -5.06 -4.83 0.22
C ARG A 71 -5.07 -3.81 -0.91
N ASP A 72 -5.43 -4.24 -2.11
CA ASP A 72 -5.39 -3.43 -3.32
C ASP A 72 -6.31 -3.99 -4.40
N PHE A 73 -6.56 -3.22 -5.45
CA PHE A 73 -7.36 -3.65 -6.59
C PHE A 73 -7.04 -2.88 -7.87
N VAL A 74 -7.37 -3.49 -9.01
CA VAL A 74 -7.52 -2.80 -10.30
C VAL A 74 -8.88 -3.18 -10.85
N THR A 75 -9.60 -2.22 -11.41
CA THR A 75 -10.86 -2.45 -12.12
C THR A 75 -10.73 -2.19 -13.62
N SER A 76 -11.74 -2.62 -14.38
CA SER A 76 -11.93 -2.28 -15.78
C SER A 76 -12.38 -0.83 -16.03
N SER A 77 -12.82 -0.04 -15.03
CA SER A 77 -13.18 1.36 -15.26
C SER A 77 -13.06 2.25 -14.01
N PRO A 78 -12.71 3.55 -14.15
CA PRO A 78 -12.61 4.47 -13.00
C PRO A 78 -13.90 4.61 -12.18
N GLU A 79 -15.06 4.47 -12.81
CA GLU A 79 -16.36 4.51 -12.11
C GLU A 79 -16.54 3.30 -11.20
N PHE A 80 -16.00 2.15 -11.62
CA PHE A 80 -16.02 0.93 -10.82
C PHE A 80 -15.03 0.99 -9.65
N ASP A 81 -13.96 1.80 -9.74
CA ASP A 81 -13.00 1.98 -8.63
C ASP A 81 -13.70 2.49 -7.36
N ALA A 82 -14.57 3.50 -7.47
CA ALA A 82 -15.29 4.07 -6.33
C ALA A 82 -16.24 3.06 -5.67
N LEU A 83 -16.87 2.20 -6.49
CA LEU A 83 -17.79 1.16 -6.02
C LEU A 83 -17.04 0.06 -5.27
N VAL A 84 -15.86 -0.36 -5.75
CA VAL A 84 -15.03 -1.36 -5.06
C VAL A 84 -14.54 -0.82 -3.72
N ILE A 85 -14.14 0.45 -3.64
CA ILE A 85 -13.75 1.08 -2.36
C ILE A 85 -14.92 1.07 -1.38
N ASP A 86 -16.10 1.57 -1.77
CA ASP A 86 -17.29 1.61 -0.91
C ASP A 86 -17.76 0.20 -0.50
N HIS A 87 -17.59 -0.79 -1.37
CA HIS A 87 -17.85 -2.20 -1.05
C HIS A 87 -17.00 -2.69 0.13
N PHE A 88 -15.68 -2.50 0.06
CA PHE A 88 -14.78 -3.00 1.10
C PHE A 88 -14.82 -2.18 2.39
N GLU A 89 -15.19 -0.90 2.33
CA GLU A 89 -15.44 -0.08 3.52
C GLU A 89 -16.70 -0.53 4.28
N ARG A 90 -17.78 -0.85 3.57
CA ARG A 90 -19.05 -1.28 4.19
C ARG A 90 -19.09 -2.77 4.54
N PHE A 91 -18.40 -3.60 3.76
CA PHE A 91 -18.43 -5.06 3.86
C PHE A 91 -17.00 -5.64 3.93
N PRO A 92 -16.19 -5.28 4.94
CA PRO A 92 -14.80 -5.75 5.04
C PRO A 92 -14.72 -7.29 5.17
N ASP A 93 -15.69 -7.91 5.83
CA ASP A 93 -15.80 -9.36 5.98
C ASP A 93 -16.79 -9.97 4.96
N ASN A 94 -16.67 -9.60 3.68
CA ASN A 94 -17.63 -10.07 2.67
C ASN A 94 -17.61 -11.60 2.53
N VAL A 95 -18.80 -12.20 2.63
CA VAL A 95 -18.99 -13.66 2.66
C VAL A 95 -18.54 -14.34 1.37
N ARG A 96 -18.66 -13.65 0.21
CA ARG A 96 -18.26 -14.16 -1.11
C ARG A 96 -16.76 -14.48 -1.13
N THR A 97 -15.94 -13.52 -0.70
CA THR A 97 -14.48 -13.64 -0.65
C THR A 97 -14.04 -14.73 0.32
N GLY A 98 -14.61 -14.72 1.54
CA GLY A 98 -14.28 -15.74 2.55
C GLY A 98 -14.51 -17.16 2.03
N ARG A 99 -15.71 -17.43 1.50
CA ARG A 99 -16.07 -18.77 1.00
C ARG A 99 -15.32 -19.16 -0.27
N LEU A 100 -15.10 -18.22 -1.18
CA LEU A 100 -14.27 -18.44 -2.38
C LEU A 100 -12.86 -18.93 -1.99
N LEU A 101 -12.23 -18.27 -1.02
CA LEU A 101 -10.89 -18.62 -0.54
C LEU A 101 -10.88 -19.95 0.23
N GLU A 102 -11.92 -20.25 1.00
CA GLU A 102 -12.06 -21.53 1.73
C GLU A 102 -12.20 -22.73 0.79
N LEU A 103 -12.97 -22.59 -0.30
CA LEU A 103 -13.20 -23.68 -1.26
C LEU A 103 -11.94 -24.11 -2.00
N ARG A 104 -10.96 -23.21 -2.17
CA ARG A 104 -9.69 -23.46 -2.90
C ARG A 104 -9.91 -24.10 -4.27
N HIS A 105 -11.01 -23.76 -4.93
CA HIS A 105 -11.41 -24.35 -6.19
C HIS A 105 -10.48 -23.90 -7.32
N PRO A 106 -9.90 -24.80 -8.13
CA PRO A 106 -8.99 -24.44 -9.20
C PRO A 106 -9.71 -23.99 -10.49
N GLY A 107 -10.75 -23.18 -10.37
CA GLY A 107 -11.60 -22.70 -11.45
C GLY A 107 -12.35 -21.41 -11.08
N PHE A 108 -13.12 -20.88 -12.02
CA PHE A 108 -14.13 -19.86 -11.79
C PHE A 108 -15.38 -20.47 -11.16
N LEU A 109 -15.92 -19.80 -10.15
CA LEU A 109 -17.15 -20.16 -9.44
C LEU A 109 -18.14 -19.00 -9.57
N ASN A 110 -19.40 -19.31 -9.83
CA ASN A 110 -20.47 -18.34 -9.76
C ASN A 110 -20.81 -18.02 -8.30
N ASP A 111 -21.53 -16.93 -8.08
CA ASP A 111 -22.04 -16.58 -6.76
C ASP A 111 -22.86 -17.71 -6.13
N LEU A 112 -23.70 -18.40 -6.90
CA LEU A 112 -24.53 -19.49 -6.38
C LEU A 112 -23.72 -20.73 -5.95
N ASP A 113 -22.45 -20.83 -6.36
CA ASP A 113 -21.55 -21.88 -5.87
C ASP A 113 -20.99 -21.55 -4.47
N VAL A 114 -21.04 -20.27 -4.06
CA VAL A 114 -20.49 -19.78 -2.77
C VAL A 114 -21.57 -19.29 -1.80
N VAL A 115 -22.70 -18.79 -2.29
CA VAL A 115 -23.83 -18.31 -1.48
C VAL A 115 -25.14 -18.89 -2.00
N THR A 116 -26.12 -19.09 -1.13
CA THR A 116 -27.42 -19.65 -1.53
C THR A 116 -28.38 -18.56 -2.04
N GLU A 117 -29.42 -18.94 -2.78
CA GLU A 117 -30.52 -18.03 -3.16
C GLU A 117 -31.18 -17.35 -1.95
N GLU A 118 -31.36 -18.08 -0.84
CA GLU A 118 -31.91 -17.52 0.41
C GLU A 118 -30.98 -16.45 1.00
N GLU A 119 -29.67 -16.68 0.94
CA GLU A 119 -28.68 -15.71 1.39
C GLU A 119 -28.66 -14.49 0.47
N ILE A 120 -28.71 -14.67 -0.86
CA ILE A 120 -28.79 -13.54 -1.79
C ILE A 120 -30.05 -12.70 -1.52
N ALA A 121 -31.18 -13.33 -1.23
CA ALA A 121 -32.44 -12.65 -0.92
C ALA A 121 -32.43 -11.86 0.41
N THR A 122 -31.47 -12.11 1.30
CA THR A 122 -31.48 -11.56 2.66
C THR A 122 -30.23 -10.79 3.07
N LEU A 123 -29.07 -11.06 2.43
CA LEU A 123 -27.81 -10.43 2.78
C LEU A 123 -27.80 -8.95 2.36
N PRO A 124 -27.45 -8.02 3.27
CA PRO A 124 -27.31 -6.59 2.95
C PRO A 124 -26.35 -6.33 1.79
N LEU A 125 -25.29 -7.14 1.68
CA LEU A 125 -24.36 -7.06 0.55
C LEU A 125 -25.07 -7.15 -0.80
N TYR A 126 -26.06 -8.04 -0.95
CA TYR A 126 -26.80 -8.17 -2.20
C TYR A 126 -27.94 -7.16 -2.29
N GLN A 127 -28.80 -7.10 -1.27
CA GLN A 127 -30.05 -6.34 -1.32
C GLN A 127 -29.82 -4.82 -1.23
N ASP A 128 -28.89 -4.37 -0.39
CA ASP A 128 -28.70 -2.95 -0.11
C ASP A 128 -27.56 -2.35 -0.95
N PHE A 129 -26.70 -3.19 -1.55
CA PHE A 129 -25.49 -2.73 -2.24
C PHE A 129 -25.37 -3.22 -3.69
N LEU A 130 -25.20 -4.53 -3.95
CA LEU A 130 -24.91 -5.01 -5.31
C LEU A 130 -26.10 -4.83 -6.26
N ILE A 131 -27.30 -5.28 -5.88
CA ILE A 131 -28.49 -5.24 -6.75
C ILE A 131 -28.91 -3.80 -7.09
N PRO A 132 -28.99 -2.84 -6.12
CA PRO A 132 -29.33 -1.46 -6.43
C PRO A 132 -28.34 -0.77 -7.38
N GLN A 133 -27.09 -1.25 -7.42
CA GLN A 133 -26.05 -0.72 -8.30
C GLN A 133 -25.99 -1.44 -9.66
N GLY A 134 -26.93 -2.35 -9.95
CA GLY A 134 -27.01 -3.06 -11.22
C GLY A 134 -26.13 -4.32 -11.29
N TYR A 135 -25.72 -4.87 -10.15
CA TYR A 135 -24.93 -6.10 -10.04
C TYR A 135 -25.71 -7.21 -9.31
N GLY A 136 -25.02 -8.27 -8.88
CA GLY A 136 -25.60 -9.35 -8.07
C GLY A 136 -25.59 -10.73 -8.75
N ALA A 137 -24.93 -10.86 -9.89
CA ALA A 137 -24.48 -12.14 -10.40
C ALA A 137 -23.02 -12.01 -10.85
N GLY A 138 -22.11 -12.67 -10.14
CA GLY A 138 -20.67 -12.65 -10.41
C GLY A 138 -20.07 -14.03 -10.62
N THR A 139 -18.91 -14.06 -11.28
CA THR A 139 -18.05 -15.24 -11.35
C THR A 139 -16.61 -14.89 -11.00
N ALA A 140 -16.03 -15.65 -10.07
CA ALA A 140 -14.71 -15.34 -9.53
C ALA A 140 -13.81 -16.57 -9.44
N THR A 141 -12.50 -16.35 -9.58
CA THR A 141 -11.48 -17.33 -9.23
C THR A 141 -10.46 -16.71 -8.29
N ALA A 142 -9.86 -17.54 -7.43
CA ALA A 142 -8.77 -17.14 -6.55
C ALA A 142 -7.47 -17.88 -6.88
N VAL A 143 -6.38 -17.14 -6.82
CA VAL A 143 -5.01 -17.64 -6.96
C VAL A 143 -4.24 -17.27 -5.70
N LEU A 144 -3.74 -18.28 -5.00
CA LEU A 144 -2.81 -18.07 -3.89
C LEU A 144 -1.40 -17.85 -4.44
N VAL A 145 -0.75 -16.76 -4.04
CA VAL A 145 0.64 -16.47 -4.40
C VAL A 145 1.58 -16.77 -3.22
N PRO A 146 2.86 -17.14 -3.47
CA PRO A 146 3.83 -17.50 -2.42
C PRO A 146 4.09 -16.40 -1.38
N SER A 147 3.78 -15.14 -1.68
CA SER A 147 3.87 -14.04 -0.70
C SER A 147 2.91 -14.19 0.48
N GLY A 148 1.94 -15.11 0.40
CA GLY A 148 0.84 -15.25 1.36
C GLY A 148 -0.41 -14.47 0.95
N ASP A 149 -0.35 -13.71 -0.14
CA ASP A 149 -1.51 -13.02 -0.68
C ASP A 149 -2.36 -13.95 -1.55
N SER A 150 -3.60 -13.53 -1.76
CA SER A 150 -4.54 -14.10 -2.70
C SER A 150 -4.92 -13.06 -3.73
N VAL A 151 -4.95 -13.47 -5.00
CA VAL A 151 -5.40 -12.66 -6.12
C VAL A 151 -6.74 -13.21 -6.55
N ILE A 152 -7.76 -12.38 -6.48
CA ILE A 152 -9.13 -12.73 -6.86
C ILE A 152 -9.44 -11.99 -8.15
N VAL A 153 -9.81 -12.73 -9.18
CA VAL A 153 -10.26 -12.15 -10.45
C VAL A 153 -11.74 -12.42 -10.58
N HIS A 154 -12.49 -11.36 -10.83
CA HIS A 154 -13.94 -11.37 -10.72
C HIS A 154 -14.56 -10.61 -11.87
N CYS A 155 -15.59 -11.19 -12.50
CA CYS A 155 -16.46 -10.49 -13.45
C CYS A 155 -17.86 -10.37 -12.83
N GLU A 156 -18.45 -9.18 -12.92
CA GLU A 156 -19.73 -8.84 -12.28
C GLU A 156 -20.74 -8.43 -13.35
N ARG A 157 -21.99 -8.89 -13.22
CA ARG A 157 -23.12 -8.47 -14.06
C ARG A 157 -24.42 -8.34 -13.26
N ALA A 158 -25.48 -7.87 -13.91
CA ALA A 158 -26.74 -7.64 -13.24
C ALA A 158 -27.39 -8.97 -12.82
N ARG A 159 -28.01 -8.99 -11.63
CA ARG A 159 -28.76 -10.16 -11.15
C ARG A 159 -29.81 -10.64 -12.17
N ALA A 160 -30.45 -9.72 -12.87
CA ALA A 160 -31.48 -10.00 -13.87
C ALA A 160 -30.94 -10.78 -15.10
N GLU A 161 -29.63 -10.78 -15.33
CA GLU A 161 -28.98 -11.53 -16.41
C GLU A 161 -28.67 -12.99 -15.99
N GLY A 162 -28.85 -13.33 -14.71
CA GLY A 162 -28.59 -14.66 -14.14
C GLY A 162 -27.11 -14.99 -14.01
N ASP A 163 -26.78 -16.26 -13.79
CA ASP A 163 -25.41 -16.78 -13.60
C ASP A 163 -24.69 -17.06 -14.91
N PHE A 164 -23.36 -16.92 -14.93
CA PHE A 164 -22.55 -17.21 -16.11
C PHE A 164 -22.75 -18.67 -16.53
N ASP A 165 -23.03 -18.87 -17.82
CA ASP A 165 -23.33 -20.19 -18.35
C ASP A 165 -22.07 -21.09 -18.39
N PRO A 166 -22.24 -22.43 -18.50
CA PRO A 166 -21.12 -23.36 -18.49
C PRO A 166 -20.10 -23.14 -19.62
N GLN A 167 -20.50 -22.64 -20.79
CA GLN A 167 -19.59 -22.36 -21.89
C GLN A 167 -18.69 -21.17 -21.56
N THR A 168 -19.26 -20.11 -20.98
CA THR A 168 -18.51 -18.95 -20.50
C THR A 168 -17.55 -19.33 -19.37
N LEU A 169 -17.99 -20.12 -18.39
CA LEU A 169 -17.12 -20.62 -17.33
C LEU A 169 -15.98 -21.50 -17.87
N ALA A 170 -16.24 -22.38 -18.84
CA ALA A 170 -15.20 -23.19 -19.48
C ALA A 170 -14.15 -22.33 -20.19
N ALA A 171 -14.57 -21.26 -20.88
CA ALA A 171 -13.68 -20.31 -21.53
C ALA A 171 -12.80 -19.55 -20.51
N LEU A 172 -13.41 -19.03 -19.43
CA LEU A 172 -12.69 -18.37 -18.34
C LEU A 172 -11.71 -19.32 -17.63
N ASN A 173 -12.10 -20.58 -17.44
CA ASN A 173 -11.24 -21.63 -16.90
C ASN A 173 -10.02 -21.91 -17.80
N GLY A 174 -10.13 -21.70 -19.11
CA GLY A 174 -8.99 -21.72 -20.02
C GLY A 174 -7.96 -20.61 -19.75
N LEU A 175 -8.41 -19.43 -19.30
CA LEU A 175 -7.55 -18.29 -18.97
C LEU A 175 -6.93 -18.41 -17.57
N ARG A 176 -7.60 -19.07 -16.63
CA ARG A 176 -7.18 -19.16 -15.23
C ARG A 176 -5.71 -19.58 -15.02
N PRO A 177 -5.15 -20.62 -15.69
CA PRO A 177 -3.74 -20.99 -15.52
C PRO A 177 -2.77 -19.88 -15.95
N HIS A 178 -3.18 -19.01 -16.87
CA HIS A 178 -2.38 -17.87 -17.32
C HIS A 178 -2.43 -16.73 -16.30
N LEU A 179 -3.61 -16.41 -15.77
CA LEU A 179 -3.77 -15.47 -14.65
C LEU A 179 -2.94 -15.92 -13.43
N ALA A 180 -2.98 -17.20 -13.10
CA ALA A 180 -2.22 -17.73 -11.97
C ALA A 180 -0.70 -17.62 -12.16
N ARG A 181 -0.19 -17.94 -13.37
CA ARG A 181 1.23 -17.80 -13.71
C ARG A 181 1.67 -16.35 -13.75
N ALA A 182 0.85 -15.46 -14.32
CA ALA A 182 1.10 -14.03 -14.37
C ALA A 182 1.17 -13.43 -12.96
N ALA A 183 0.23 -13.75 -12.07
CA ALA A 183 0.26 -13.32 -10.68
C ALA A 183 1.55 -13.77 -9.95
N LEU A 184 1.98 -15.02 -10.19
CA LEU A 184 3.23 -15.55 -9.64
C LEU A 184 4.47 -14.80 -10.18
N LEU A 185 4.46 -14.47 -11.48
CA LEU A 185 5.54 -13.74 -12.14
C LEU A 185 5.62 -12.31 -11.61
N SER A 186 4.49 -11.59 -11.53
CA SER A 186 4.42 -10.24 -10.97
C SER A 186 4.98 -10.19 -9.55
N ALA A 187 4.55 -11.12 -8.68
CA ALA A 187 5.04 -11.18 -7.30
C ALA A 187 6.57 -11.43 -7.22
N ARG A 188 7.12 -12.27 -8.10
CA ARG A 188 8.58 -12.51 -8.15
C ARG A 188 9.36 -11.30 -8.66
N LEU A 189 8.85 -10.63 -9.70
CA LEU A 189 9.47 -9.42 -10.25
C LEU A 189 9.46 -8.29 -9.22
N GLU A 190 8.39 -8.16 -8.45
CA GLU A 190 8.30 -7.20 -7.35
C GLU A 190 9.37 -7.46 -6.28
N MET A 191 9.50 -8.71 -5.82
CA MET A 191 10.53 -9.08 -4.83
C MET A 191 11.95 -8.76 -5.35
N GLU A 192 12.23 -9.03 -6.62
CA GLU A 192 13.53 -8.72 -7.21
C GLU A 192 13.75 -7.20 -7.36
N ARG A 193 12.71 -6.41 -7.67
CA ARG A 193 12.77 -4.93 -7.68
C ARG A 193 13.10 -4.40 -6.29
N VAL A 194 12.47 -4.94 -5.24
CA VAL A 194 12.77 -4.56 -3.84
C VAL A 194 14.22 -4.89 -3.50
N ALA A 195 14.68 -6.11 -3.80
CA ALA A 195 16.05 -6.54 -3.54
C ALA A 195 17.09 -5.72 -4.33
N THR A 196 16.80 -5.37 -5.58
CA THR A 196 17.67 -4.53 -6.40
C THR A 196 17.74 -3.11 -5.87
N THR A 197 16.62 -2.55 -5.41
CA THR A 197 16.55 -1.21 -4.81
C THR A 197 17.43 -1.13 -3.56
N THR A 198 17.26 -2.06 -2.62
CA THR A 198 18.06 -2.07 -1.37
C THR A 198 19.55 -2.29 -1.65
N ARG A 199 19.91 -3.18 -2.58
CA ARG A 199 21.31 -3.43 -2.99
C ARG A 199 21.95 -2.21 -3.66
N THR A 200 21.19 -1.49 -4.49
CA THR A 200 21.68 -0.26 -5.14
C THR A 200 21.93 0.84 -4.12
N LEU A 201 21.03 1.03 -3.16
CA LEU A 201 21.21 2.01 -2.08
C LEU A 201 22.38 1.66 -1.16
N GLU A 202 22.61 0.37 -0.88
CA GLU A 202 23.80 -0.10 -0.17
C GLU A 202 25.10 0.27 -0.92
N ALA A 203 25.14 0.06 -2.23
CA ALA A 203 26.30 0.39 -3.05
C ALA A 203 26.61 1.90 -3.08
N LEU A 204 25.60 2.74 -2.84
CA LEU A 204 25.74 4.20 -2.69
C LEU A 204 26.08 4.64 -1.25
N GLY A 205 26.20 3.69 -0.31
CA GLY A 205 26.46 3.98 1.10
C GLY A 205 25.26 4.61 1.82
N LEU A 206 24.03 4.38 1.32
CA LEU A 206 22.80 4.92 1.90
C LEU A 206 22.09 3.82 2.70
N PRO A 207 22.04 3.90 4.05
CA PRO A 207 21.19 3.02 4.85
C PRO A 207 19.73 3.19 4.44
N ALA A 208 19.07 2.12 3.98
CA ALA A 208 17.72 2.20 3.46
C ALA A 208 16.87 0.94 3.65
N ALA A 209 15.55 1.14 3.67
CA ALA A 209 14.55 0.09 3.60
C ALA A 209 13.45 0.44 2.60
N VAL A 210 12.89 -0.60 2.00
CA VAL A 210 11.63 -0.54 1.27
C VAL A 210 10.52 -0.95 2.22
N LEU A 211 9.53 -0.07 2.38
CA LEU A 211 8.40 -0.23 3.27
C LEU A 211 7.12 -0.45 2.46
N GLY A 212 6.25 -1.33 2.96
CA GLY A 212 4.94 -1.58 2.39
C GLY A 212 3.82 -0.81 3.06
N GLN A 213 2.59 -1.29 2.87
CA GLN A 213 1.40 -0.74 3.52
C GLN A 213 1.57 -0.71 5.05
N GLY A 214 1.10 0.36 5.70
CA GLY A 214 1.26 0.56 7.14
C GLY A 214 2.70 0.74 7.63
N GLY A 215 3.69 0.79 6.74
CA GLY A 215 5.10 1.01 7.08
C GLY A 215 5.87 -0.25 7.46
N ARG A 216 5.34 -1.43 7.14
CA ARG A 216 6.02 -2.73 7.31
C ARG A 216 7.30 -2.80 6.47
N VAL A 217 8.38 -3.37 7.00
CA VAL A 217 9.60 -3.63 6.22
C VAL A 217 9.35 -4.77 5.24
N ILE A 218 9.62 -4.54 3.94
CA ILE A 218 9.63 -5.60 2.91
C ILE A 218 11.06 -6.03 2.62
N GLY A 219 11.99 -5.08 2.59
CA GLY A 219 13.41 -5.33 2.48
C GLY A 219 14.22 -4.18 3.07
N ALA A 220 15.34 -4.49 3.70
CA ALA A 220 16.29 -3.52 4.23
C ALA A 220 17.70 -3.90 3.81
N ASN A 221 18.56 -2.90 3.59
CA ASN A 221 19.97 -3.15 3.32
C ASN A 221 20.79 -3.34 4.62
N PRO A 222 21.97 -3.99 4.56
CA PRO A 222 22.80 -4.22 5.73
C PRO A 222 23.11 -2.95 6.53
N SER A 223 23.33 -1.82 5.85
CA SER A 223 23.59 -0.54 6.49
C SER A 223 22.44 -0.07 7.39
N LEU A 224 21.17 -0.20 6.95
CA LEU A 224 20.02 0.13 7.81
C LEU A 224 19.84 -0.87 8.94
N VAL A 225 20.02 -2.17 8.66
CA VAL A 225 19.90 -3.23 9.68
C VAL A 225 20.88 -2.99 10.83
N ALA A 226 22.09 -2.52 10.54
CA ALA A 226 23.08 -2.14 11.56
C ALA A 226 22.62 -0.97 12.46
N MET A 227 21.71 -0.11 11.98
CA MET A 227 21.15 1.00 12.76
C MET A 227 19.98 0.56 13.67
N MET A 228 19.35 -0.59 13.39
CA MET A 228 18.14 -1.01 14.09
C MET A 228 18.30 -1.17 15.62
N PRO A 229 19.37 -1.79 16.16
CA PRO A 229 19.53 -1.95 17.61
C PRO A 229 19.48 -0.64 18.43
N HIS A 230 19.65 0.51 17.78
CA HIS A 230 19.87 1.79 18.44
C HIS A 230 18.96 2.92 17.96
N THR A 231 18.42 2.84 16.74
CA THR A 231 17.67 3.94 16.10
C THR A 231 16.30 3.50 15.60
N LEU A 232 16.17 2.27 15.09
CA LEU A 232 14.95 1.78 14.43
C LEU A 232 14.56 0.38 14.91
N SER A 233 13.31 0.14 15.24
CA SER A 233 12.85 -1.20 15.65
C SER A 233 11.97 -1.80 14.55
N ASP A 234 12.40 -2.92 13.97
CA ASP A 234 11.53 -3.71 13.09
C ASP A 234 10.48 -4.45 13.95
N GLN A 235 9.23 -4.02 13.87
CA GLN A 235 8.11 -4.59 14.61
C GLN A 235 7.20 -5.37 13.65
N PRO A 236 6.42 -6.35 14.13
CA PRO A 236 5.58 -7.19 13.27
C PRO A 236 4.62 -6.43 12.34
N SER A 237 4.19 -5.23 12.73
CA SER A 237 3.24 -4.42 11.97
C SER A 237 3.86 -3.21 11.26
N ARG A 238 5.05 -2.74 11.66
CA ARG A 238 5.70 -1.56 11.07
C ARG A 238 7.16 -1.44 11.47
N LEU A 239 7.93 -0.66 10.70
CA LEU A 239 9.18 -0.08 11.18
C LEU A 239 8.88 1.06 12.16
N ALA A 240 9.42 0.98 13.36
CA ALA A 240 9.29 2.00 14.40
C ALA A 240 10.62 2.75 14.61
N VAL A 241 10.55 3.98 15.11
CA VAL A 241 11.73 4.72 15.55
C VAL A 241 11.86 4.60 17.07
N VAL A 242 13.08 4.46 17.60
CA VAL A 242 13.30 4.37 19.05
C VAL A 242 12.94 5.69 19.74
N ASP A 243 13.24 6.82 19.10
CA ASP A 243 12.82 8.14 19.57
C ASP A 243 11.29 8.32 19.43
N PRO A 244 10.54 8.59 20.51
CA PRO A 244 9.08 8.66 20.47
C PRO A 244 8.52 9.79 19.60
N ALA A 245 9.24 10.92 19.49
CA ALA A 245 8.79 12.06 18.69
C ALA A 245 8.94 11.77 17.19
N ALA A 246 10.07 11.20 16.80
CA ALA A 246 10.33 10.73 15.44
C ALA A 246 9.42 9.57 15.05
N ASP A 247 9.12 8.63 15.95
CA ASP A 247 8.21 7.52 15.69
C ASP A 247 6.78 7.99 15.39
N ARG A 248 6.31 9.00 16.14
CA ARG A 248 5.02 9.64 15.87
C ARG A 248 5.00 10.28 14.48
N LEU A 249 6.06 11.01 14.11
CA LEU A 249 6.17 11.63 12.78
C LEU A 249 6.18 10.58 11.66
N LEU A 250 6.92 9.47 11.82
CA LEU A 250 6.94 8.37 10.87
C LEU A 250 5.55 7.76 10.69
N ARG A 251 4.86 7.48 11.80
CA ARG A 251 3.51 6.92 11.80
C ARG A 251 2.50 7.83 11.11
N GLU A 252 2.54 9.13 11.39
CA GLU A 252 1.69 10.12 10.73
C GLU A 252 2.01 10.25 9.23
N ALA A 253 3.29 10.16 8.85
CA ALA A 253 3.71 10.24 7.46
C ALA A 253 3.18 9.05 6.64
N VAL A 254 3.30 7.84 7.19
CA VAL A 254 2.78 6.60 6.57
C VAL A 254 1.24 6.58 6.53
N ALA A 255 0.56 6.98 7.61
CA ALA A 255 -0.91 6.95 7.64
C ALA A 255 -1.56 7.97 6.67
N ARG A 256 -0.94 9.14 6.47
CA ARG A 256 -1.47 10.18 5.57
C ARG A 256 -1.33 9.81 4.09
N SER A 257 -0.32 9.02 3.71
CA SER A 257 -0.18 8.53 2.34
C SER A 257 -1.24 7.51 1.94
N ASP A 258 -1.82 6.78 2.90
CA ASP A 258 -2.88 5.81 2.63
C ASP A 258 -4.23 6.50 2.34
N GLN A 259 -4.37 7.81 2.62
CA GLN A 259 -5.63 8.56 2.58
C GLN A 259 -5.71 9.65 1.49
N SER A 260 -4.61 9.97 0.80
CA SER A 260 -4.59 11.02 -0.22
C SER A 260 -3.48 10.77 -1.24
N GLY A 261 -3.80 10.97 -2.52
CA GLY A 261 -2.82 10.90 -3.61
C GLY A 261 -1.63 11.86 -3.43
N ALA A 262 -0.58 11.61 -4.23
CA ALA A 262 0.65 12.39 -4.38
C ALA A 262 1.15 13.16 -3.13
N MET A 263 1.69 12.43 -2.15
CA MET A 263 2.35 13.05 -0.99
C MET A 263 3.78 13.52 -1.31
N PRO A 264 4.25 14.64 -0.72
CA PRO A 264 5.65 15.05 -0.78
C PRO A 264 6.52 14.12 0.08
N VAL A 265 7.83 14.07 -0.23
CA VAL A 265 8.85 13.46 0.63
C VAL A 265 8.72 14.03 2.05
N ARG A 266 8.92 13.18 3.06
CA ARG A 266 8.90 13.58 4.47
C ARG A 266 10.25 13.32 5.12
N SER A 267 10.84 14.36 5.66
CA SER A 267 12.06 14.28 6.46
C SER A 267 11.72 14.25 7.95
N ILE A 268 12.17 13.20 8.64
CA ILE A 268 11.87 12.91 10.04
C ILE A 268 13.19 12.92 10.79
N PRO A 269 13.46 13.96 11.60
CA PRO A 269 14.73 14.08 12.27
C PRO A 269 14.75 13.32 13.59
N ILE A 270 15.92 12.75 13.89
CA ILE A 270 16.23 12.02 15.11
C ILE A 270 17.39 12.74 15.78
N ALA A 271 17.17 13.19 17.02
CA ALA A 271 18.19 13.87 17.80
C ALA A 271 19.37 12.94 18.11
N ALA A 272 20.54 13.53 18.33
CA ALA A 272 21.71 12.81 18.82
C ALA A 272 21.44 12.25 20.23
N ILE A 273 21.91 11.04 20.51
CA ILE A 273 21.80 10.42 21.84
C ILE A 273 23.16 9.83 22.22
N GLY A 274 23.79 10.38 23.26
CA GLY A 274 25.13 10.00 23.68
C GLY A 274 26.17 10.26 22.57
N GLU A 275 26.90 9.22 22.18
CA GLU A 275 27.88 9.26 21.08
C GLU A 275 27.27 9.07 19.69
N ARG A 276 25.95 8.84 19.60
CA ARG A 276 25.28 8.60 18.31
C ARG A 276 25.00 9.92 17.61
N PRO A 277 25.40 10.08 16.34
CA PRO A 277 25.12 11.30 15.59
C PRO A 277 23.61 11.47 15.38
N PRO A 278 23.14 12.71 15.19
CA PRO A 278 21.79 12.95 14.71
C PRO A 278 21.57 12.27 13.35
N VAL A 279 20.35 11.78 13.10
CA VAL A 279 19.97 11.08 11.86
C VAL A 279 18.73 11.73 11.29
N ILE A 280 18.62 11.84 9.98
CA ILE A 280 17.38 12.23 9.31
C ILE A 280 16.89 11.05 8.50
N LEU A 281 15.64 10.65 8.73
CA LEU A 281 14.97 9.68 7.90
C LEU A 281 14.19 10.40 6.81
N HIS A 282 14.44 10.08 5.56
CA HIS A 282 13.65 10.53 4.42
C HIS A 282 12.70 9.41 4.00
N LEU A 283 11.40 9.63 4.15
CA LEU A 283 10.35 8.75 3.65
C LEU A 283 9.92 9.23 2.27
N VAL A 284 10.30 8.48 1.23
CA VAL A 284 10.05 8.78 -0.17
C VAL A 284 8.92 7.88 -0.69
N PRO A 285 7.75 8.43 -1.09
CA PRO A 285 6.67 7.61 -1.67
C PRO A 285 7.04 7.11 -3.06
N ILE A 286 6.72 5.86 -3.36
CA ILE A 286 6.92 5.26 -4.69
C ILE A 286 5.73 5.67 -5.58
N ARG A 287 6.00 6.51 -6.59
CA ARG A 287 4.99 6.97 -7.56
C ARG A 287 4.77 5.91 -8.65
N GLY A 288 3.53 5.78 -9.12
CA GLY A 288 3.19 4.90 -10.24
C GLY A 288 2.57 3.55 -9.85
N ALA A 289 2.50 3.22 -8.56
CA ALA A 289 1.86 1.98 -8.08
C ALA A 289 0.32 1.97 -8.25
N ALA A 290 -0.30 3.00 -8.82
CA ALA A 290 -1.76 3.14 -8.92
C ALA A 290 -2.44 2.03 -9.72
N HIS A 291 -1.68 1.28 -10.54
CA HIS A 291 -2.15 0.12 -11.30
C HIS A 291 -1.33 -1.15 -11.02
N ASP A 292 -0.35 -1.07 -10.10
CA ASP A 292 0.42 -2.24 -9.70
C ASP A 292 -0.18 -2.86 -8.44
N VAL A 293 -1.22 -3.66 -8.62
CA VAL A 293 -1.84 -4.43 -7.53
C VAL A 293 -0.89 -5.42 -6.86
N PHE A 294 0.21 -5.76 -7.54
CA PHE A 294 1.24 -6.65 -7.01
C PHE A 294 2.31 -5.88 -6.22
N ALA A 295 2.42 -4.56 -6.37
CA ALA A 295 3.35 -3.74 -5.61
C ALA A 295 3.01 -3.80 -4.12
N SER A 296 3.86 -4.49 -3.35
CA SER A 296 3.79 -4.40 -1.89
C SER A 296 4.54 -3.17 -1.38
N ALA A 297 5.57 -2.72 -2.12
CA ALA A 297 6.35 -1.53 -1.83
C ALA A 297 5.57 -0.22 -2.01
N ARG A 298 5.53 0.60 -0.94
CA ARG A 298 4.88 1.91 -0.90
C ARG A 298 5.86 3.06 -0.67
N PHE A 299 6.93 2.81 0.09
CA PHE A 299 7.93 3.83 0.42
C PHE A 299 9.34 3.28 0.30
N VAL A 300 10.27 4.19 0.04
CA VAL A 300 11.69 4.01 0.32
C VAL A 300 12.04 4.91 1.49
N LEU A 301 12.50 4.31 2.59
CA LEU A 301 13.06 5.02 3.73
C LEU A 301 14.59 5.07 3.57
N ILE A 302 15.17 6.26 3.63
CA ILE A 302 16.62 6.47 3.59
C ILE A 302 17.03 7.17 4.90
N ALA A 303 18.05 6.65 5.59
CA ALA A 303 18.59 7.28 6.79
C ALA A 303 19.92 7.97 6.47
N THR A 304 19.99 9.28 6.74
CA THR A 304 21.18 10.10 6.54
C THR A 304 21.74 10.53 7.90
N PRO A 305 22.85 9.94 8.38
CA PRO A 305 23.57 10.48 9.53
C PRO A 305 24.07 11.88 9.22
N VAL A 306 23.74 12.86 10.07
CA VAL A 306 24.25 14.22 9.91
C VAL A 306 25.59 14.31 10.64
N VAL A 307 26.66 14.48 9.88
CA VAL A 307 27.99 14.72 10.43
C VAL A 307 28.01 16.12 11.03
N ALA A 308 27.99 16.19 12.35
CA ALA A 308 27.99 17.46 13.08
C ALA A 308 29.36 18.11 12.96
N GLN A 309 29.52 19.11 12.09
CA GLN A 309 30.71 19.97 12.13
C GLN A 309 30.46 21.47 12.13
N GLU A 310 29.24 21.99 11.97
CA GLU A 310 28.96 23.43 12.11
C GLU A 310 27.46 23.70 12.28
N VAL A 311 27.07 24.90 12.73
CA VAL A 311 25.65 25.32 12.75
C VAL A 311 25.15 25.28 11.30
N PRO A 312 24.14 24.45 10.97
CA PRO A 312 23.74 24.26 9.58
C PRO A 312 23.20 25.55 8.99
N SER A 313 23.63 25.87 7.75
CA SER A 313 23.11 27.03 7.02
C SER A 313 21.59 26.90 6.81
N ALA A 314 20.91 28.03 6.59
CA ALA A 314 19.48 28.01 6.32
C ALA A 314 19.13 27.08 5.13
N ASP A 315 19.96 27.01 4.10
CA ASP A 315 19.73 26.13 2.95
C ASP A 315 19.83 24.64 3.32
N VAL A 316 20.79 24.28 4.17
CA VAL A 316 20.92 22.91 4.71
C VAL A 316 19.72 22.57 5.58
N VAL A 317 19.32 23.46 6.48
CA VAL A 317 18.13 23.30 7.34
C VAL A 317 16.85 23.21 6.50
N GLN A 318 16.77 23.94 5.38
CA GLN A 318 15.65 23.88 4.46
C GLN A 318 15.52 22.51 3.81
N GLY A 319 16.62 22.00 3.22
CA GLY A 319 16.63 20.71 2.52
C GLY A 319 16.52 19.50 3.44
N LEU A 320 16.99 19.59 4.67
CA LEU A 320 17.00 18.49 5.64
C LEU A 320 15.67 18.30 6.39
N PHE A 321 14.87 19.36 6.56
CA PHE A 321 13.67 19.33 7.39
C PHE A 321 12.39 19.75 6.66
N ASP A 322 12.44 19.86 5.32
CA ASP A 322 11.34 20.32 4.48
C ASP A 322 10.73 21.66 4.97
N LEU A 323 11.60 22.52 5.51
CA LEU A 323 11.22 23.84 5.99
C LEU A 323 11.04 24.78 4.80
N THR A 324 10.13 25.74 4.92
CA THR A 324 10.06 26.84 3.94
C THR A 324 11.28 27.75 4.11
N PRO A 325 11.65 28.58 3.10
CA PRO A 325 12.77 29.51 3.25
C PRO A 325 12.64 30.44 4.47
N ALA A 326 11.42 30.85 4.82
CA ALA A 326 11.16 31.67 6.00
C ALA A 326 11.33 30.90 7.32
N GLU A 327 10.91 29.64 7.36
CA GLU A 327 11.08 28.75 8.51
C GLU A 327 12.57 28.44 8.73
N ALA A 328 13.30 28.12 7.67
CA ALA A 328 14.71 27.78 7.73
C ALA A 328 15.56 28.96 8.22
N ARG A 329 15.28 30.19 7.77
CA ARG A 329 15.95 31.41 8.27
C ARG A 329 15.73 31.61 9.77
N LEU A 330 14.52 31.41 10.27
CA LEU A 330 14.24 31.51 11.71
C LEU A 330 14.91 30.39 12.49
N ALA A 331 14.84 29.15 11.99
CA ALA A 331 15.47 27.98 12.62
C ALA A 331 16.99 28.15 12.73
N ALA A 332 17.65 28.69 11.70
CA ALA A 332 19.10 28.94 11.70
C ALA A 332 19.52 29.97 12.77
N LEU A 333 18.77 31.07 12.93
CA LEU A 333 19.05 32.07 13.98
C LEU A 333 18.88 31.49 15.38
N ILE A 334 17.83 30.67 15.56
CA ILE A 334 17.57 29.99 16.83
C ILE A 334 18.69 28.97 17.13
N ALA A 335 19.15 28.20 16.13
CA ALA A 335 20.26 27.27 16.25
C ALA A 335 21.59 27.96 16.58
N ALA A 336 21.80 29.18 16.07
CA ALA A 336 22.93 30.04 16.43
C ALA A 336 22.85 30.62 17.86
N GLY A 337 21.75 30.37 18.59
CA GLY A 337 21.57 30.78 19.98
C GLY A 337 20.75 32.04 20.19
N ASP A 338 20.16 32.65 19.14
CA ASP A 338 19.31 33.82 19.31
C ASP A 338 18.01 33.46 20.05
N ALA A 339 17.54 34.37 20.91
CA ALA A 339 16.19 34.29 21.45
C ALA A 339 15.15 34.67 20.36
N PRO A 340 13.89 34.19 20.45
CA PRO A 340 12.89 34.41 19.41
C PRO A 340 12.60 35.88 19.08
N VAL A 341 12.69 36.77 20.07
CA VAL A 341 12.43 38.20 19.90
C VAL A 341 13.57 38.88 19.12
N PRO A 342 14.86 38.74 19.52
CA PRO A 342 15.99 39.17 18.69
C PRO A 342 15.99 38.57 17.28
N ALA A 343 15.68 37.28 17.13
CA ALA A 343 15.60 36.63 15.83
C ALA A 343 14.50 37.23 14.95
N ALA A 344 13.33 37.55 15.53
CA ALA A 344 12.24 38.21 14.84
C ALA A 344 12.66 39.60 14.30
N ALA A 345 13.37 40.38 15.13
CA ALA A 345 13.89 41.69 14.74
C ALA A 345 14.88 41.59 13.57
N LYS A 346 15.82 40.62 13.61
CA LYS A 346 16.78 40.38 12.52
C LYS A 346 16.10 39.99 11.20
N LEU A 347 14.96 39.30 11.27
CA LEU A 347 14.19 38.88 10.09
C LEU A 347 13.12 39.90 9.64
N GLY A 348 12.99 41.04 10.33
CA GLY A 348 11.97 42.05 10.02
C GLY A 348 10.53 41.56 10.22
N ILE A 349 10.30 40.60 11.13
CA ILE A 349 8.97 40.05 11.44
C ILE A 349 8.56 40.38 12.87
N THR A 350 7.25 40.32 13.16
CA THR A 350 6.77 40.56 14.52
C THR A 350 7.10 39.39 15.45
N PRO A 351 7.24 39.61 16.78
CA PRO A 351 7.39 38.52 17.75
C PRO A 351 6.27 37.47 17.69
N ASN A 352 5.04 37.90 17.41
CA ASN A 352 3.90 37.00 17.25
C ASN A 352 4.05 36.13 15.99
N THR A 353 4.50 36.70 14.88
CA THR A 353 4.81 35.95 13.66
C THR A 353 5.92 34.92 13.93
N ALA A 354 6.99 35.30 14.61
CA ALA A 354 8.08 34.39 14.96
C ALA A 354 7.61 33.22 15.83
N ARG A 355 6.76 33.46 16.84
CA ARG A 355 6.15 32.40 17.66
C ARG A 355 5.30 31.44 16.83
N SER A 356 4.46 31.96 15.93
CA SER A 356 3.63 31.15 15.04
C SER A 356 4.45 30.32 14.04
N VAL A 357 5.55 30.88 13.51
CA VAL A 357 6.50 30.16 12.65
C VAL A 357 7.23 29.07 13.44
N LEU A 358 7.71 29.38 14.66
CA LEU A 358 8.34 28.40 15.55
C LEU A 358 7.42 27.23 15.89
N LYS A 359 6.12 27.49 16.12
CA LYS A 359 5.15 26.42 16.34
C LYS A 359 5.05 25.46 15.14
N ARG A 360 5.12 25.97 13.91
CA ARG A 360 5.14 25.12 12.70
C ARG A 360 6.46 24.37 12.55
N ILE A 361 7.58 25.01 12.87
CA ILE A 361 8.90 24.34 12.90
C ILE A 361 8.85 23.17 13.88
N PHE A 362 8.40 23.39 15.11
CA PHE A 362 8.23 22.35 16.13
C PHE A 362 7.36 21.18 15.66
N GLN A 363 6.28 21.46 14.93
CA GLN A 363 5.45 20.41 14.32
C GLN A 363 6.20 19.62 13.25
N LYS A 364 6.97 20.28 12.38
CA LYS A 364 7.74 19.63 11.31
C LYS A 364 8.95 18.84 11.84
N THR A 365 9.57 19.32 12.91
CA THR A 365 10.77 18.69 13.49
C THR A 365 10.47 17.76 14.66
N GLY A 366 9.20 17.68 15.11
CA GLY A 366 8.75 16.79 16.19
C GLY A 366 9.11 17.23 17.61
N VAL A 367 9.90 18.29 17.75
CA VAL A 367 10.33 18.84 19.06
C VAL A 367 9.25 19.74 19.66
N SER A 368 9.27 19.92 20.97
CA SER A 368 8.28 20.74 21.69
C SER A 368 8.88 22.01 22.31
N ARG A 369 10.22 22.09 22.41
CA ARG A 369 10.93 23.20 23.05
C ARG A 369 12.03 23.78 22.16
N GLN A 370 12.33 25.07 22.34
CA GLN A 370 13.42 25.74 21.63
C GLN A 370 14.78 25.08 21.88
N ALA A 371 15.06 24.67 23.13
CA ALA A 371 16.32 24.00 23.47
C ALA A 371 16.50 22.66 22.74
N GLU A 372 15.41 21.91 22.56
CA GLU A 372 15.40 20.66 21.78
C GLU A 372 15.66 20.92 20.30
N LEU A 373 15.07 21.98 19.74
CA LEU A 373 15.36 22.41 18.36
C LEU A 373 16.84 22.80 18.17
N VAL A 374 17.44 23.50 19.14
CA VAL A 374 18.86 23.84 19.10
C VAL A 374 19.73 22.59 19.16
N GLY A 375 19.42 21.63 20.05
CA GLY A 375 20.13 20.35 20.11
C GLY A 375 20.05 19.57 18.81
N LEU A 376 18.85 19.49 18.23
CA LEU A 376 18.58 18.83 16.95
C LEU A 376 19.39 19.44 15.80
N LEU A 377 19.41 20.76 15.69
CA LEU A 377 20.08 21.47 14.59
C LEU A 377 21.60 21.56 14.79
N ALA A 378 22.08 21.64 16.03
CA ALA A 378 23.51 21.65 16.34
C ALA A 378 24.14 20.25 16.35
N GLY A 379 23.34 19.20 16.16
CA GLY A 379 23.77 17.81 16.28
C GLY A 379 24.31 17.44 17.67
N ARG A 380 23.87 18.16 18.71
CA ARG A 380 24.27 17.94 20.10
C ARG A 380 23.15 17.23 20.83
N GLY A 381 23.47 16.14 21.52
CA GLY A 381 22.46 15.37 22.25
C GLY A 381 21.74 16.23 23.29
N VAL A 382 20.43 16.06 23.40
CA VAL A 382 19.65 16.66 24.48
C VAL A 382 20.04 15.91 25.76
N ARG A 383 20.69 16.61 26.70
CA ARG A 383 20.93 16.04 28.04
C ARG A 383 19.59 15.94 28.76
N GLU A 384 19.25 14.76 29.24
CA GLU A 384 18.12 14.54 30.18
C GLU A 384 18.26 15.39 31.44
#